data_AF-A0A843WL68-F1
#
_entry.id   AF-A0A843WL68-F1
#
_cell.length_a   1.000
_cell.length_b   1.000
_cell.length_c   1.000
_cell.angle_alpha   90.00
_cell.angle_beta   90.00
_cell.angle_gamma   90.00
#
_symmetry.space_group_name_H-M   'P 1'
#
loop_
_entity.id
_entity.type
_entity.pdbx_description
1 polymer ?
#
loop_
_entity_poly.entity_id
_entity_poly.type
_entity_poly.pdbx_seq_one_letter_code
_entity_poly.pdbx_strand_id
1 'polypeptide(L)'
;MGKGPLLPARGIRGRRVRRSSAQSRQTRPAASGREDQPVLLRNKLRVLEEIVPGSRDLDAEALLRRTADYIALLELRVSVLRGLSNLYGV
;
A
#
# COMPACT_ATOMS: atom_id res chain seq x y z
N MET A 1 60.33 -25.23 1.68
CA MET A 1 60.49 -23.76 1.63
C MET A 1 61.13 -23.42 0.28
N GLY A 2 60.60 -22.43 -0.43
CA GLY A 2 61.07 -22.03 -1.77
C GLY A 2 59.92 -21.62 -2.69
N LYS A 3 59.31 -20.46 -2.40
CA LYS A 3 58.35 -19.78 -3.28
C LYS A 3 59.12 -18.96 -4.31
N GLY A 4 58.64 -18.90 -5.55
CA GLY A 4 59.04 -17.86 -6.51
C GLY A 4 58.40 -18.07 -7.88
N PRO A 5 57.72 -17.09 -8.49
CA PRO A 5 56.64 -17.31 -9.46
C PRO A 5 57.06 -17.07 -10.91
N LEU A 6 56.40 -17.72 -11.87
CA LEU A 6 56.43 -17.33 -13.28
C LEU A 6 55.01 -17.43 -13.86
N LEU A 7 54.41 -16.26 -14.09
CA LEU A 7 53.36 -16.00 -15.09
C LEU A 7 53.84 -14.77 -15.88
N PRO A 8 53.34 -14.44 -17.10
CA PRO A 8 52.17 -14.98 -17.79
C PRO A 8 52.39 -15.32 -19.29
N ALA A 9 51.51 -16.13 -19.87
CA ALA A 9 51.30 -16.15 -21.32
C ALA A 9 49.86 -15.73 -21.63
N ARG A 10 49.75 -14.56 -22.26
CA ARG A 10 48.53 -13.93 -22.80
C ARG A 10 47.90 -14.82 -23.88
N GLY A 11 46.70 -15.32 -23.62
CA GLY A 11 45.78 -15.83 -24.64
C GLY A 11 44.48 -15.04 -24.60
N ILE A 12 44.39 -13.95 -25.35
CA ILE A 12 43.12 -13.26 -25.63
C ILE A 12 42.63 -13.77 -26.97
N ARG A 13 41.42 -14.35 -27.00
CA ARG A 13 40.36 -14.21 -28.04
C ARG A 13 39.49 -15.47 -28.05
N GLY A 14 38.23 -15.29 -27.64
CA GLY A 14 37.26 -16.38 -27.69
C GLY A 14 35.89 -15.97 -27.21
N ARG A 15 35.38 -14.84 -27.72
CA ARG A 15 34.01 -14.39 -27.57
C ARG A 15 33.05 -15.53 -27.99
N ARG A 16 32.39 -16.17 -27.03
CA ARG A 16 31.12 -16.85 -27.31
C ARG A 16 30.14 -16.53 -26.19
N VAL A 17 29.43 -15.43 -26.42
CA VAL A 17 28.15 -15.11 -25.79
C VAL A 17 27.22 -16.31 -26.06
N ARG A 18 27.08 -17.20 -25.08
CA ARG A 18 25.93 -18.10 -25.04
C ARG A 18 24.96 -17.54 -24.02
N ARG A 19 24.00 -16.80 -24.56
CA ARG A 19 22.74 -16.46 -23.91
C ARG A 19 22.05 -17.78 -23.56
N SER A 20 22.10 -18.17 -22.30
CA SER A 20 21.14 -19.12 -21.73
C SER A 20 20.29 -18.33 -20.76
N SER A 21 19.32 -17.63 -21.34
CA SER A 21 18.08 -17.24 -20.69
C SER A 21 17.35 -18.51 -20.26
N ALA A 22 17.81 -19.13 -19.18
CA ALA A 22 16.97 -20.01 -18.36
C ALA A 22 16.09 -19.08 -17.52
N GLN A 23 15.15 -18.45 -18.23
CA GLN A 23 14.11 -17.64 -17.64
C GLN A 23 13.31 -18.57 -16.75
N SER A 24 13.55 -18.41 -15.45
CA SER A 24 12.69 -18.82 -14.36
C SER A 24 11.23 -18.72 -14.80
N ARG A 25 10.66 -19.85 -15.23
CA ARG A 25 9.22 -19.99 -15.38
C ARG A 25 8.69 -20.16 -13.96
N GLN A 26 8.60 -19.02 -13.30
CA GLN A 26 7.89 -18.80 -12.06
C GLN A 26 6.42 -19.04 -12.38
N THR A 27 6.01 -20.31 -12.36
CA THR A 27 4.61 -20.70 -12.38
C THR A 27 4.02 -20.33 -11.03
N ARG A 28 3.57 -19.08 -10.90
CA ARG A 28 2.58 -18.67 -9.90
C ARG A 28 1.21 -18.70 -10.56
N PRO A 29 0.33 -19.64 -10.20
CA PRO A 29 -1.09 -19.42 -10.31
C PRO A 29 -1.66 -19.19 -8.90
N ALA A 30 -2.08 -17.94 -8.69
CA ALA A 30 -3.31 -17.53 -8.03
C ALA A 30 -3.82 -18.40 -6.85
N ALA A 31 -3.24 -18.19 -5.68
CA ALA A 31 -3.86 -18.58 -4.41
C ALA A 31 -3.57 -17.50 -3.35
N SER A 32 -4.21 -16.33 -3.44
CA SER A 32 -4.13 -15.34 -2.34
C SER A 32 -5.37 -14.45 -2.17
N GLY A 33 -6.54 -14.89 -2.62
CA GLY A 33 -7.77 -14.10 -2.46
C GLY A 33 -8.30 -13.98 -1.01
N ARG A 34 -7.70 -14.69 -0.05
CA ARG A 34 -8.22 -14.78 1.33
C ARG A 34 -7.28 -14.26 2.41
N GLU A 35 -5.97 -14.23 2.19
CA GLU A 35 -5.01 -13.84 3.24
C GLU A 35 -4.82 -12.32 3.37
N ASP A 36 -5.11 -11.55 2.31
CA ASP A 36 -4.96 -10.08 2.33
C ASP A 36 -6.17 -9.33 2.91
N GLN A 37 -7.34 -9.96 3.00
CA GLN A 37 -8.58 -9.39 3.53
C GLN A 37 -8.43 -8.73 4.92
N PRO A 38 -7.85 -9.39 5.95
CA PRO A 38 -7.70 -8.79 7.27
C PRO A 38 -6.75 -7.58 7.27
N VAL A 39 -5.72 -7.58 6.43
CA VAL A 39 -4.78 -6.46 6.30
C VAL A 39 -5.47 -5.26 5.66
N LEU A 40 -6.25 -5.50 4.60
CA LEU A 40 -7.03 -4.45 3.93
C LEU A 40 -8.07 -3.82 4.86
N LEU A 41 -8.76 -4.62 5.68
CA LEU A 41 -9.72 -4.11 6.65
C LEU A 41 -9.03 -3.23 7.70
N ARG A 42 -7.91 -3.67 8.26
CA ARG A 42 -7.12 -2.87 9.22
C ARG A 42 -6.66 -1.54 8.62
N ASN A 43 -6.19 -1.55 7.38
CA ASN A 43 -5.80 -0.33 6.69
C ASN A 43 -6.98 0.63 6.52
N LYS A 44 -8.17 0.13 6.17
CA LYS A 44 -9.39 0.95 6.06
C LYS A 44 -9.80 1.54 7.40
N LEU A 45 -9.74 0.77 8.48
CA LEU A 45 -10.05 1.27 9.83
C LEU A 45 -9.06 2.36 10.26
N ARG A 46 -7.76 2.18 9.98
CA ARG A 46 -6.75 3.20 10.27
C ARG A 46 -6.99 4.51 9.53
N VAL A 47 -7.33 4.44 8.24
CA VAL A 47 -7.70 5.63 7.46
C VAL A 47 -8.95 6.29 8.05
N LEU A 48 -9.93 5.50 8.50
CA LEU A 48 -11.14 6.02 9.12
C LEU A 48 -10.83 6.76 10.43
N GLU A 49 -9.93 6.22 11.27
CA GLU A 49 -9.46 6.89 12.49
C GLU A 49 -8.75 8.21 12.23
N GLU A 50 -8.05 8.35 11.11
CA GLU A 50 -7.36 9.59 10.73
C GLU A 50 -8.33 10.68 10.25
N ILE A 51 -9.41 10.30 9.59
CA ILE A 51 -10.40 11.23 9.02
C ILE A 51 -11.41 11.69 10.07
N VAL A 52 -11.82 10.80 10.98
CA VAL A 52 -12.86 11.08 11.95
C VAL A 52 -12.28 11.83 13.17
N PRO A 53 -12.83 13.00 13.55
CA PRO A 53 -12.32 13.73 14.70
C PRO A 53 -12.57 13.02 16.03
N GLY A 54 -11.50 12.85 16.80
CA GLY A 54 -11.55 12.27 18.15
C GLY A 54 -11.71 10.76 18.19
N SER A 55 -11.32 10.05 17.12
CA SER A 55 -11.48 8.59 17.01
C SER A 55 -10.19 7.79 17.10
N ARG A 56 -9.07 8.42 17.47
CA ARG A 56 -7.80 7.70 17.68
C ARG A 56 -7.96 6.66 18.79
N ASP A 57 -7.40 5.47 18.56
CA ASP A 57 -7.33 4.38 19.54
C ASP A 57 -8.69 3.84 20.00
N LEU A 58 -9.76 4.07 19.22
CA LEU A 58 -11.08 3.47 19.46
C LEU A 58 -11.11 2.02 18.95
N ASP A 59 -11.89 1.17 19.60
CA ASP A 59 -12.24 -0.12 19.03
C ASP A 59 -13.13 0.06 17.78
N ALA A 60 -13.27 -1.01 17.00
CA ALA A 60 -13.99 -0.96 15.72
C ALA A 60 -15.47 -0.55 15.87
N GLU A 61 -16.15 -0.96 16.94
CA GLU A 61 -17.56 -0.61 17.15
C GLU A 61 -17.69 0.87 17.52
N ALA A 62 -16.88 1.33 18.47
CA ALA A 62 -16.84 2.74 18.86
C ALA A 62 -16.46 3.65 17.70
N LEU A 63 -15.48 3.26 16.86
CA LEU A 63 -15.07 3.98 15.66
C LEU A 63 -16.23 4.11 14.66
N LEU A 64 -16.93 3.02 14.36
CA LEU A 64 -18.05 3.04 13.42
C LEU A 64 -19.22 3.89 13.94
N ARG A 65 -19.51 3.80 15.23
CA ARG A 65 -20.54 4.66 15.85
C ARG A 65 -20.16 6.13 15.79
N ARG A 66 -18.93 6.46 16.15
CA ARG A 66 -18.41 7.84 16.05
C ARG A 66 -18.42 8.36 14.61
N THR A 67 -18.15 7.48 13.65
CA THR A 67 -18.23 7.77 12.21
C THR A 67 -19.66 8.14 11.82
N ALA A 68 -20.66 7.36 12.26
CA ALA A 68 -22.06 7.65 11.99
C ALA A 68 -22.47 9.03 12.53
N ASP A 69 -22.09 9.34 13.78
CA ASP A 69 -22.34 10.65 14.39
C ASP A 69 -21.67 11.79 13.60
N TYR A 70 -20.44 11.57 13.13
CA TYR A 70 -19.69 12.56 12.37
C TYR A 70 -20.29 12.82 10.99
N ILE A 71 -20.74 11.76 10.30
CA ILE A 71 -21.47 11.89 9.03
C ILE A 71 -22.74 12.72 9.24
N ALA A 72 -23.56 12.37 10.24
CA ALA A 72 -24.79 13.11 10.53
C ALA A 72 -24.52 14.60 10.84
N LEU A 73 -23.45 14.89 11.59
CA LEU A 73 -23.03 16.25 11.87
C LEU A 73 -22.63 17.02 10.59
N LEU A 74 -21.86 16.38 9.70
CA LEU A 74 -21.43 16.99 8.44
C LEU A 74 -22.63 17.24 7.52
N GLU A 75 -23.55 16.29 7.40
CA GLU A 75 -24.78 16.44 6.63
C GLU A 75 -25.62 17.62 7.14
N LEU A 76 -25.79 17.73 8.46
CA LEU A 76 -26.48 18.85 9.07
C LEU A 76 -25.79 20.19 8.75
N ARG A 77 -24.47 20.27 8.91
CA ARG A 77 -23.69 21.48 8.60
C ARG A 77 -23.84 21.88 7.14
N VAL A 78 -23.71 20.94 6.21
CA VAL A 78 -23.87 21.18 4.78
C VAL A 78 -25.30 21.63 4.46
N SER A 79 -26.31 21.01 5.07
CA SER A 79 -27.72 21.41 4.91
C SER A 79 -27.95 22.87 5.34
N VAL A 80 -27.45 23.25 6.52
CA VAL A 80 -27.54 24.63 7.01
C VAL A 80 -26.83 25.60 6.07
N LEU A 81 -25.59 25.31 5.69
CA LEU A 81 -24.81 26.19 4.81
C LEU A 81 -25.46 26.36 3.43
N ARG A 82 -26.05 25.30 2.87
CA ARG A 82 -26.83 25.37 1.63
C ARG A 82 -28.10 26.20 1.81
N GLY A 83 -28.80 26.06 2.93
CA GLY A 83 -29.95 26.90 3.26
C GLY A 83 -29.59 28.38 3.32
N LEU A 84 -28.44 28.71 3.91
CA LEU A 84 -27.93 30.08 3.96
C LEU A 84 -27.49 30.59 2.58
N SER A 85 -26.75 29.80 1.79
CA SER A 85 -26.36 30.17 0.41
C SER A 85 -27.59 30.42 -0.46
N ASN A 86 -28.62 29.58 -0.36
CA ASN A 86 -29.89 29.78 -1.06
C ASN A 86 -30.61 31.07 -0.61
N LEU A 87 -30.55 31.41 0.69
CA LEU A 87 -31.16 32.63 1.23
C LEU A 87 -30.42 33.88 0.77
N TYR A 88 -29.08 33.83 0.73
CA TYR A 88 -28.22 34.98 0.40
C TYR A 88 -27.82 35.05 -1.08
N GLY A 89 -28.22 34.07 -1.89
CA GLY A 89 -28.07 34.08 -3.35
C GLY A 89 -26.63 34.02 -3.87
N VAL A 90 -25.71 33.42 -3.09
CA VAL A 90 -24.31 33.17 -3.51
C VAL A 90 -24.17 31.75 -4.05
#